data_AF-A0A661A686-F1
#
_entry.id   AF-A0A661A686-F1
#
_cell.length_a   1.000
_cell.length_b   1.000
_cell.length_c   1.000
_cell.angle_alpha   90.00
_cell.angle_beta   90.00
_cell.angle_gamma   90.00
#
_symmetry.space_group_name_H-M   'P 1'
#
loop_
_entity.id
_entity.type
_entity.pdbx_description
1 polymer ?
#
loop_
_entity_poly.entity_id
_entity_poly.type
_entity_poly.pdbx_seq_one_letter_code
_entity_poly.pdbx_strand_id
1 'polypeptide(L)'
;NFNVLGHENLVLTGSLSLLRNDGRPFVFFGMGCHVSDFLRSEEGREGPSLGELLMRPARAGAIATYGSSGFEFLTPNAAFMQVLGETMFVRRVTDSPVFGAGLRNQWILGDVMARAELETLPLSLYRVDEMVSQYNLLGDPLLRMDAGAPRMEATHDGSPLGEGAFLVADAGLATVGIDLDLVDETGLSHVEITDSEGRDYSALLPPLTGPDPRLAQLALAVPVYPQAYSVEIATFDEARPGLRRTVLGLQVGLPLDFFVDGEPVVPGSNVPFEEGVVRSMRVEFASPVDLIDSDIVIDYIGVDILALDKVGSGRDWIVSFDALGRAGEEPGVLNLILQGHSTLVAGGGQGPGTGALKVLRHVVFPNPMQGEARVVVEVEGTVDRARLSVYDLAGNEVSSREYRPTPVTAIVLDFDARDRGGDELANGTYFYRISVEGPAGSARSDMGRIVIMR
;
A
#
# COMPACT_ATOMS: atom_id res chain seq x y z
N ASN A 1 -35.50 -24.53 18.02
CA ASN A 1 -34.05 -24.42 18.29
C ASN A 1 -33.59 -23.07 17.73
N PHE A 2 -34.12 -21.98 18.31
CA PHE A 2 -34.19 -20.65 17.67
C PHE A 2 -32.93 -19.79 17.82
N ASN A 3 -31.92 -20.29 18.53
CA ASN A 3 -30.70 -19.58 18.89
C ASN A 3 -29.43 -20.35 18.46
N VAL A 4 -29.54 -21.19 17.43
CA VAL A 4 -28.48 -22.12 17.00
C VAL A 4 -28.36 -22.16 15.47
N LEU A 5 -27.19 -21.80 14.96
CA LEU A 5 -26.76 -22.22 13.61
C LEU A 5 -26.16 -23.62 13.75
N GLY A 6 -26.81 -24.61 13.13
CA GLY A 6 -26.43 -26.01 13.28
C GLY A 6 -26.16 -26.65 11.93
N HIS A 7 -24.89 -26.70 11.54
CA HIS A 7 -24.44 -27.78 10.65
C HIS A 7 -22.96 -28.13 10.84
N GLU A 8 -22.09 -27.15 11.17
CA GLU A 8 -20.64 -27.42 11.26
C GLU A 8 -19.93 -26.73 12.44
N ASN A 9 -20.41 -25.57 12.91
CA ASN A 9 -19.93 -24.88 14.10
C ASN A 9 -21.10 -24.31 14.91
N LEU A 10 -21.11 -24.53 16.23
CA LEU A 10 -22.17 -24.05 17.11
C LEU A 10 -21.90 -22.60 17.53
N VAL A 11 -22.51 -21.64 16.83
CA VAL A 11 -22.56 -20.26 17.32
C VAL A 11 -23.73 -20.14 18.29
N LEU A 12 -23.41 -20.09 19.58
CA LEU A 12 -24.37 -19.78 20.63
C LEU A 12 -24.43 -18.28 20.84
N THR A 13 -25.61 -17.78 21.20
CA THR A 13 -25.84 -16.36 21.55
C THR A 13 -24.88 -15.85 22.63
N GLY A 14 -24.53 -16.69 23.61
CA GLY A 14 -23.53 -16.37 24.64
C GLY A 14 -22.11 -16.19 24.12
N SER A 15 -21.77 -16.84 23.01
CA SER A 15 -20.44 -16.78 22.38
C SER A 15 -20.22 -15.52 21.55
N LEU A 16 -21.27 -14.75 21.24
CA LEU A 16 -21.16 -13.53 20.42
C LEU A 16 -20.36 -12.42 21.11
N SER A 17 -20.34 -12.43 22.45
CA SER A 17 -19.48 -11.54 23.26
C SER A 17 -17.97 -11.80 23.05
N LEU A 18 -17.62 -12.97 22.50
CA LEU A 18 -16.25 -13.38 22.22
C LEU A 18 -15.78 -12.98 20.83
N LEU A 19 -16.62 -12.34 20.01
CA LEU A 19 -16.17 -11.82 18.72
C LEU A 19 -15.07 -10.75 18.92
N ARG A 20 -14.06 -10.79 18.05
CA ARG A 20 -12.85 -9.95 18.11
C ARG A 20 -12.50 -9.32 16.75
N ASN A 21 -13.50 -9.10 15.91
CA ASN A 21 -13.35 -8.50 14.58
C ASN A 21 -13.43 -6.96 14.60
N ASP A 22 -12.71 -6.34 15.53
CA ASP A 22 -12.62 -4.89 15.63
C ASP A 22 -11.99 -4.29 14.37
N GLY A 23 -12.62 -3.22 13.85
CA GLY A 23 -12.29 -2.64 12.54
C GLY A 23 -12.57 -3.54 11.33
N ARG A 24 -13.17 -4.73 11.53
CA ARG A 24 -13.44 -5.72 10.47
C ARG A 24 -14.87 -6.29 10.58
N PRO A 25 -15.91 -5.44 10.55
CA PRO A 25 -17.28 -5.93 10.57
C PRO A 25 -17.61 -6.72 9.30
N PHE A 26 -18.60 -7.59 9.38
CA PHE A 26 -19.10 -8.38 8.24
C PHE A 26 -20.59 -8.13 8.00
N VAL A 27 -21.07 -8.47 6.82
CA VAL A 27 -22.50 -8.63 6.54
C VAL A 27 -22.85 -10.10 6.75
N PHE A 28 -23.92 -10.38 7.49
CA PHE A 28 -24.35 -11.73 7.80
C PHE A 28 -25.62 -12.10 7.03
N PHE A 29 -25.55 -13.15 6.22
CA PHE A 29 -26.71 -13.73 5.53
C PHE A 29 -27.12 -15.02 6.23
N GLY A 30 -28.19 -14.96 7.02
CA GLY A 30 -28.69 -16.11 7.78
C GLY A 30 -29.88 -16.79 7.10
N MET A 31 -29.61 -17.87 6.37
CA MET A 31 -30.62 -18.64 5.64
C MET A 31 -31.23 -19.73 6.53
N GLY A 32 -32.10 -19.31 7.45
CA GLY A 32 -32.73 -20.21 8.41
C GLY A 32 -33.87 -19.53 9.16
N CYS A 33 -34.66 -20.34 9.87
CA CYS A 33 -35.86 -19.85 10.55
C CYS A 33 -35.50 -18.87 11.69
N HIS A 34 -36.29 -17.81 11.82
CA HIS A 34 -36.26 -16.86 12.94
C HIS A 34 -34.90 -16.22 13.27
N VAL A 35 -33.97 -16.18 12.30
CA VAL A 35 -32.65 -15.56 12.49
C VAL A 35 -32.77 -14.09 12.89
N SER A 36 -33.72 -13.37 12.28
CA SER A 36 -34.01 -11.96 12.51
C SER A 36 -35.46 -11.76 12.98
N ASP A 37 -35.96 -12.64 13.85
CA ASP A 37 -37.29 -12.49 14.46
C ASP A 37 -37.27 -11.43 15.59
N PHE A 38 -37.13 -10.17 15.18
CA PHE A 38 -37.04 -9.01 16.07
C PHE A 38 -38.39 -8.59 16.68
N LEU A 39 -39.49 -9.26 16.32
CA LEU A 39 -40.84 -9.04 16.88
C LEU A 39 -41.36 -10.26 17.64
N ARG A 40 -40.47 -11.18 18.04
CA ARG A 40 -40.90 -12.40 18.73
C ARG A 40 -41.63 -12.08 20.03
N SER A 41 -42.81 -12.69 20.20
CA SER A 41 -43.64 -12.48 21.40
C SER A 41 -42.95 -12.89 22.71
N GLU A 42 -41.92 -13.73 22.63
CA GLU A 42 -41.16 -14.24 23.78
C GLU A 42 -39.82 -13.52 23.99
N GLU A 43 -39.59 -12.36 23.37
CA GLU A 43 -38.31 -11.62 23.45
C GLU A 43 -37.90 -11.35 24.91
N GLY A 44 -38.87 -11.02 25.78
CA GLY A 44 -38.60 -10.80 27.20
C GLY A 44 -38.04 -12.03 27.94
N ARG A 45 -38.26 -13.25 27.42
CA ARG A 45 -37.76 -14.51 27.98
C ARG A 45 -36.50 -15.00 27.28
N GLU A 46 -36.50 -14.97 25.95
CA GLU A 46 -35.44 -15.57 25.13
C GLU A 46 -34.35 -14.58 24.70
N GLY A 47 -34.58 -13.29 24.93
CA GLY A 47 -33.71 -12.19 24.55
C GLY A 47 -33.96 -11.69 23.12
N PRO A 48 -33.00 -10.99 22.51
CA PRO A 48 -33.06 -10.56 21.12
C PRO A 48 -32.78 -11.70 20.13
N SER A 49 -33.15 -11.51 18.87
CA SER A 49 -32.84 -12.45 17.79
C SER A 49 -31.33 -12.53 17.49
N LEU A 50 -30.90 -13.58 16.78
CA LEU A 50 -29.48 -13.74 16.41
C LEU A 50 -28.97 -12.57 15.57
N GLY A 51 -29.75 -12.10 14.60
CA GLY A 51 -29.43 -10.96 13.76
C GLY A 51 -29.17 -9.70 14.58
N GLU A 52 -30.05 -9.39 15.55
CA GLU A 52 -29.84 -8.27 16.47
C GLU A 52 -28.60 -8.45 17.35
N LEU A 53 -28.39 -9.65 17.88
CA LEU A 53 -27.24 -9.92 18.76
C LEU A 53 -25.90 -9.79 18.03
N LEU A 54 -25.86 -10.06 16.72
CA LEU A 54 -24.67 -9.85 15.90
C LEU A 54 -24.35 -8.37 15.69
N MET A 55 -25.34 -7.48 15.72
CA MET A 55 -25.14 -6.03 15.49
C MET A 55 -24.93 -5.21 16.75
N ARG A 56 -25.24 -5.76 17.92
CA ARG A 56 -25.14 -5.06 19.22
C ARG A 56 -23.72 -4.80 19.74
N PRO A 57 -22.68 -5.63 19.49
CA PRO A 57 -21.36 -5.36 20.04
C PRO A 57 -20.76 -4.08 19.44
N ALA A 58 -20.29 -3.15 20.30
CA ALA A 58 -19.86 -1.82 19.86
C ALA A 58 -18.61 -1.79 18.94
N ARG A 59 -17.79 -2.85 18.98
CA ARG A 59 -16.51 -2.95 18.25
C ARG A 59 -16.29 -4.34 17.64
N ALA A 60 -17.37 -5.08 17.40
CA ALA A 60 -17.32 -6.44 16.88
C ALA A 60 -18.68 -6.82 16.28
N GLY A 61 -18.74 -7.97 15.63
CA GLY A 61 -19.98 -8.47 15.04
C GLY A 61 -20.23 -7.97 13.63
N ALA A 62 -21.52 -8.00 13.26
CA ALA A 62 -21.99 -7.65 11.94
C ALA A 62 -22.34 -6.16 11.85
N ILE A 63 -22.09 -5.54 10.69
CA ILE A 63 -22.57 -4.18 10.37
C ILE A 63 -24.00 -4.20 9.79
N ALA A 64 -24.42 -5.36 9.27
CA ALA A 64 -25.78 -5.62 8.83
C ALA A 64 -26.05 -7.12 8.88
N THR A 65 -27.32 -7.48 9.07
CA THR A 65 -27.79 -8.87 8.97
C THR A 65 -29.01 -8.95 8.08
N TYR A 66 -29.06 -9.98 7.25
CA TYR A 66 -30.22 -10.32 6.44
C TYR A 66 -30.66 -11.72 6.82
N GLY A 67 -31.87 -11.83 7.37
CA GLY A 67 -32.36 -13.08 7.95
C GLY A 67 -33.88 -13.08 8.11
N SER A 68 -34.44 -14.26 8.27
CA SER A 68 -35.89 -14.42 8.35
C SER A 68 -36.45 -14.13 9.74
N SER A 69 -37.65 -13.54 9.80
CA SER A 69 -38.47 -13.45 11.01
C SER A 69 -39.41 -14.65 11.19
N GLY A 70 -39.41 -15.62 10.27
CA GLY A 70 -40.41 -16.70 10.22
C GLY A 70 -39.83 -18.09 9.92
N PHE A 71 -40.69 -18.96 9.39
CA PHE A 71 -40.33 -20.33 9.05
C PHE A 71 -39.78 -20.40 7.64
N GLU A 72 -38.55 -20.89 7.53
CA GLU A 72 -37.84 -20.94 6.27
C GLU A 72 -37.81 -22.32 5.62
N PHE A 73 -37.72 -22.31 4.29
CA PHE A 73 -37.80 -23.50 3.46
C PHE A 73 -36.50 -23.74 2.70
N LEU A 74 -35.97 -24.97 2.76
CA LEU A 74 -34.68 -25.32 2.18
C LEU A 74 -34.57 -25.00 0.69
N THR A 75 -35.57 -25.37 -0.12
CA THR A 75 -35.52 -25.20 -1.58
C THR A 75 -35.59 -23.73 -2.01
N PRO A 76 -36.55 -22.90 -1.52
CA PRO A 76 -36.52 -21.46 -1.74
C PRO A 76 -35.23 -20.78 -1.28
N ASN A 77 -34.72 -21.10 -0.08
CA ASN A 77 -33.47 -20.52 0.41
C ASN A 77 -32.26 -20.86 -0.48
N ALA A 78 -32.17 -22.10 -0.94
CA ALA A 78 -31.09 -22.52 -1.84
C ALA A 78 -31.15 -21.75 -3.17
N ALA A 79 -32.34 -21.58 -3.74
CA ALA A 79 -32.53 -20.79 -4.95
C ALA A 79 -32.21 -19.31 -4.73
N PHE A 80 -32.68 -18.72 -3.63
CA PHE A 80 -32.37 -17.34 -3.27
C PHE A 80 -30.87 -17.11 -3.12
N MET A 81 -30.15 -18.01 -2.45
CA MET A 81 -28.69 -17.91 -2.30
C MET A 81 -27.95 -18.00 -3.63
N GLN A 82 -28.44 -18.82 -4.57
CA GLN A 82 -27.89 -18.86 -5.92
C GLN A 82 -28.09 -17.52 -6.64
N VAL A 83 -29.31 -16.99 -6.63
CA VAL A 83 -29.65 -15.69 -7.26
C VAL A 83 -28.86 -14.55 -6.61
N LEU A 84 -28.71 -14.56 -5.29
CA LEU A 84 -27.89 -13.60 -4.56
C LEU A 84 -26.41 -13.68 -5.00
N GLY A 85 -25.85 -14.88 -5.08
CA GLY A 85 -24.48 -15.08 -5.58
C GLY A 85 -24.32 -14.58 -7.01
N GLU A 86 -25.27 -14.86 -7.90
CA GLU A 86 -25.27 -14.32 -9.26
C GLU A 86 -25.35 -12.79 -9.28
N THR A 87 -26.19 -12.19 -8.44
CA THR A 87 -26.37 -10.74 -8.32
C THR A 87 -25.08 -10.05 -7.86
N MET A 88 -24.36 -10.64 -6.90
CA MET A 88 -23.12 -10.07 -6.39
C MET A 88 -21.94 -10.28 -7.34
N PHE A 89 -21.73 -11.51 -7.82
CA PHE A 89 -20.45 -11.87 -8.45
C PHE A 89 -20.50 -11.92 -9.97
N VAL A 90 -21.67 -12.20 -10.57
CA VAL A 90 -21.79 -12.43 -12.01
C VAL A 90 -22.38 -11.23 -12.73
N ARG A 91 -23.45 -10.66 -12.18
CA ARG A 91 -24.20 -9.59 -12.83
C ARG A 91 -23.57 -8.23 -12.56
N ARG A 92 -23.57 -7.38 -13.59
CA ARG A 92 -23.17 -5.98 -13.48
C ARG A 92 -24.35 -5.16 -13.01
N VAL A 93 -24.16 -4.37 -11.96
CA VAL A 93 -25.12 -3.36 -11.54
C VAL A 93 -24.60 -2.02 -12.01
N THR A 94 -25.09 -1.56 -13.17
CA THR A 94 -24.65 -0.28 -13.78
C THR A 94 -25.51 0.91 -13.35
N ASP A 95 -26.56 0.64 -12.57
CA ASP A 95 -27.52 1.61 -12.09
C ASP A 95 -28.07 1.27 -10.71
N SER A 96 -28.45 2.31 -9.98
CA SER A 96 -29.22 2.18 -8.75
C SER A 96 -30.42 3.12 -8.80
N PRO A 97 -31.58 2.69 -8.30
CA PRO A 97 -32.70 3.61 -8.07
C PRO A 97 -32.34 4.79 -7.16
N VAL A 98 -31.34 4.63 -6.29
CA VAL A 98 -30.92 5.65 -5.31
C VAL A 98 -29.80 6.54 -5.86
N PHE A 99 -28.79 5.94 -6.50
CA PHE A 99 -27.61 6.68 -6.96
C PHE A 99 -27.64 7.02 -8.46
N GLY A 100 -28.67 6.59 -9.17
CA GLY A 100 -28.86 6.87 -10.60
C GLY A 100 -28.02 5.98 -11.51
N ALA A 101 -27.90 6.41 -12.76
CA ALA A 101 -27.07 5.76 -13.77
C ALA A 101 -25.58 6.09 -13.55
N GLY A 102 -24.70 5.19 -13.96
CA GLY A 102 -23.25 5.41 -13.89
C GLY A 102 -22.62 4.98 -12.57
N LEU A 103 -23.34 4.20 -11.75
CA LEU A 103 -22.66 3.38 -10.77
C LEU A 103 -21.72 2.42 -11.51
N ARG A 104 -20.44 2.46 -11.13
CA ARG A 104 -19.54 1.34 -11.40
C ARG A 104 -19.98 0.14 -10.55
N ASN A 105 -19.35 -1.02 -10.77
CA ASN A 105 -19.76 -2.31 -10.19
C ASN A 105 -19.66 -2.33 -8.65
N GLN A 106 -20.54 -1.62 -7.95
CA GLN A 106 -20.54 -1.46 -6.49
C GLN A 106 -21.68 -2.27 -5.87
N TRP A 107 -21.40 -2.95 -4.78
CA TRP A 107 -22.41 -3.64 -4.00
C TRP A 107 -23.05 -2.70 -2.98
N ILE A 108 -24.27 -2.28 -3.26
CA ILE A 108 -25.11 -1.58 -2.29
C ILE A 108 -26.04 -2.63 -1.67
N LEU A 109 -25.94 -2.85 -0.35
CA LEU A 109 -26.59 -3.98 0.31
C LEU A 109 -28.10 -4.07 0.01
N GLY A 110 -28.83 -2.96 0.13
CA GLY A 110 -30.27 -2.91 -0.16
C GLY A 110 -30.59 -3.22 -1.62
N ASP A 111 -29.81 -2.70 -2.57
CA ASP A 111 -30.02 -2.96 -4.00
C ASP A 111 -29.75 -4.43 -4.34
N VAL A 112 -28.70 -5.02 -3.75
CA VAL A 112 -28.35 -6.43 -3.93
C VAL A 112 -29.47 -7.32 -3.38
N MET A 113 -29.99 -7.04 -2.17
CA MET A 113 -31.09 -7.82 -1.58
C MET A 113 -32.37 -7.69 -2.40
N ALA A 114 -32.79 -6.47 -2.73
CA ALA A 114 -34.01 -6.23 -3.47
C ALA A 114 -33.98 -6.88 -4.86
N ARG A 115 -32.86 -6.80 -5.59
CA ARG A 115 -32.71 -7.48 -6.88
C ARG A 115 -32.77 -9.00 -6.71
N ALA A 116 -32.06 -9.56 -5.73
CA ALA A 116 -32.08 -10.99 -5.50
C ALA A 116 -33.50 -11.50 -5.17
N GLU A 117 -34.26 -10.78 -4.34
CA GLU A 117 -35.66 -11.09 -4.02
C GLU A 117 -36.56 -11.05 -5.27
N LEU A 118 -36.50 -9.93 -6.02
CA LEU A 118 -37.31 -9.72 -7.23
C LEU A 118 -37.03 -10.75 -8.32
N GLU A 119 -35.80 -11.23 -8.43
CA GLU A 119 -35.41 -12.26 -9.38
C GLU A 119 -35.73 -13.68 -8.92
N THR A 120 -35.87 -13.88 -7.61
CA THR A 120 -36.25 -15.18 -7.03
C THR A 120 -37.75 -15.42 -7.09
N LEU A 121 -38.58 -14.37 -6.94
CA LEU A 121 -40.05 -14.46 -6.96
C LEU A 121 -40.63 -15.19 -8.20
N PRO A 122 -40.13 -14.99 -9.44
CA PRO A 122 -40.67 -15.64 -10.63
C PRO A 122 -40.34 -17.13 -10.76
N LEU A 123 -39.43 -17.69 -9.93
CA LEU A 123 -38.95 -19.07 -10.05
C LEU A 123 -40.02 -20.14 -9.78
N SER A 124 -41.26 -19.76 -9.45
CA SER A 124 -42.40 -20.67 -9.25
C SER A 124 -42.11 -21.79 -8.24
N LEU A 125 -41.35 -21.46 -7.20
CA LEU A 125 -41.01 -22.37 -6.12
C LEU A 125 -42.08 -22.33 -5.03
N TYR A 126 -42.24 -23.44 -4.31
CA TYR A 126 -43.16 -23.54 -3.18
C TYR A 126 -42.85 -22.47 -2.12
N ARG A 127 -43.83 -21.60 -1.82
CA ARG A 127 -43.77 -20.56 -0.77
C ARG A 127 -42.62 -19.57 -0.91
N VAL A 128 -42.18 -19.28 -2.14
CA VAL A 128 -41.14 -18.29 -2.41
C VAL A 128 -41.56 -16.86 -2.05
N ASP A 129 -42.85 -16.56 -2.22
CA ASP A 129 -43.49 -15.32 -1.83
C ASP A 129 -43.52 -15.14 -0.31
N GLU A 130 -43.87 -16.21 0.42
CA GLU A 130 -43.80 -16.23 1.88
C GLU A 130 -42.36 -16.02 2.36
N MET A 131 -41.39 -16.76 1.80
CA MET A 131 -39.97 -16.61 2.10
C MET A 131 -39.52 -15.15 1.94
N VAL A 132 -39.70 -14.56 0.75
CA VAL A 132 -39.29 -13.16 0.47
C VAL A 132 -39.92 -12.19 1.45
N SER A 133 -41.20 -12.36 1.79
CA SER A 133 -41.90 -11.48 2.74
C SER A 133 -41.41 -11.58 4.20
N GLN A 134 -40.71 -12.67 4.54
CA GLN A 134 -40.23 -12.94 5.89
C GLN A 134 -38.75 -12.57 6.10
N TYR A 135 -37.96 -12.40 5.03
CA TYR A 135 -36.60 -11.92 5.17
C TYR A 135 -36.56 -10.41 5.46
N ASN A 136 -35.71 -10.05 6.41
CA ASN A 136 -35.56 -8.69 6.88
C ASN A 136 -34.08 -8.30 6.86
N LEU A 137 -33.81 -7.08 6.38
CA LEU A 137 -32.53 -6.42 6.53
C LEU A 137 -32.52 -5.61 7.83
N LEU A 138 -31.66 -6.00 8.76
CA LEU A 138 -31.27 -5.18 9.91
C LEU A 138 -29.93 -4.50 9.58
N GLY A 139 -29.90 -3.18 9.49
CA GLY A 139 -28.70 -2.42 9.12
C GLY A 139 -29.01 -1.29 8.16
N ASP A 140 -27.95 -0.71 7.59
CA ASP A 140 -28.08 0.35 6.59
C ASP A 140 -28.29 -0.24 5.18
N PRO A 141 -29.44 -0.06 4.53
CA PRO A 141 -29.64 -0.50 3.14
C PRO A 141 -28.72 0.23 2.15
N LEU A 142 -28.19 1.40 2.49
CA LEU A 142 -27.24 2.15 1.66
C LEU A 142 -25.79 1.75 1.92
N LEU A 143 -25.55 0.70 2.72
CA LEU A 143 -24.21 0.17 2.96
C LEU A 143 -23.55 -0.23 1.64
N ARG A 144 -22.44 0.43 1.35
CA ARG A 144 -21.50 0.07 0.28
C ARG A 144 -20.60 -1.05 0.77
N MET A 145 -20.93 -2.27 0.38
CA MET A 145 -20.16 -3.46 0.69
C MET A 145 -18.89 -3.50 -0.17
N ASP A 146 -17.85 -4.09 0.41
CA ASP A 146 -16.52 -4.10 -0.15
C ASP A 146 -15.78 -5.35 0.40
N ALA A 147 -15.11 -6.09 -0.50
CA ALA A 147 -14.41 -7.32 -0.18
C ALA A 147 -12.92 -7.11 0.17
N GLY A 148 -12.36 -5.90 0.03
CA GLY A 148 -10.96 -5.67 0.35
C GLY A 148 -10.35 -4.45 -0.34
N ALA A 149 -9.03 -4.47 -0.47
CA ALA A 149 -8.34 -3.60 -1.43
C ALA A 149 -8.27 -4.34 -2.78
N PRO A 150 -8.02 -3.62 -3.89
CA PRO A 150 -7.85 -4.25 -5.20
C PRO A 150 -6.78 -5.32 -5.16
N ARG A 151 -6.93 -6.37 -5.95
CA ARG A 151 -5.90 -7.39 -6.12
C ARG A 151 -5.13 -7.10 -7.40
N MET A 152 -3.83 -7.32 -7.33
CA MET A 152 -2.91 -7.09 -8.43
C MET A 152 -1.98 -8.29 -8.54
N GLU A 153 -1.86 -8.82 -9.74
CA GLU A 153 -0.80 -9.73 -10.16
C GLU A 153 0.01 -9.01 -11.23
N ALA A 154 1.32 -8.97 -11.06
CA ALA A 154 2.25 -8.37 -12.00
C ALA A 154 3.16 -9.44 -12.55
N THR A 155 3.42 -9.42 -13.86
CA THR A 155 4.35 -10.33 -14.51
C THR A 155 5.28 -9.59 -15.46
N HIS A 156 6.45 -10.16 -15.68
CA HIS A 156 7.41 -9.75 -16.70
C HIS A 156 7.80 -11.00 -17.48
N ASP A 157 7.57 -11.02 -18.79
CA ASP A 157 7.73 -12.19 -19.66
C ASP A 157 7.03 -13.45 -19.12
N GLY A 158 5.84 -13.27 -18.54
CA GLY A 158 5.04 -14.34 -17.92
C GLY A 158 5.57 -14.86 -16.57
N SER A 159 6.66 -14.30 -16.05
CA SER A 159 7.17 -14.61 -14.72
C SER A 159 6.61 -13.64 -13.68
N PRO A 160 6.12 -14.10 -12.53
CA PRO A 160 5.51 -13.23 -11.53
C PRO A 160 6.54 -12.29 -10.90
N LEU A 161 6.17 -11.02 -10.78
CA LEU A 161 6.89 -9.98 -10.06
C LEU A 161 6.32 -9.83 -8.65
N GLY A 162 7.14 -10.14 -7.64
CA GLY A 162 6.80 -9.97 -6.23
C GLY A 162 7.34 -8.67 -5.64
N GLU A 163 6.93 -8.38 -4.40
CA GLU A 163 7.46 -7.25 -3.63
C GLU A 163 9.00 -7.31 -3.55
N GLY A 164 9.65 -6.21 -3.90
CA GLY A 164 11.10 -6.06 -3.94
C GLY A 164 11.80 -6.72 -5.13
N ALA A 165 11.06 -7.24 -6.12
CA ALA A 165 11.67 -7.83 -7.31
C ALA A 165 12.52 -6.82 -8.09
N PHE A 166 13.63 -7.29 -8.66
CA PHE A 166 14.51 -6.47 -9.47
C PHE A 166 14.00 -6.38 -10.91
N LEU A 167 13.96 -5.15 -11.43
CA LEU A 167 13.67 -4.82 -12.80
C LEU A 167 14.98 -4.62 -13.55
N VAL A 168 15.04 -5.22 -14.72
CA VAL A 168 16.12 -5.05 -15.69
C VAL A 168 15.44 -4.82 -17.03
N ALA A 169 15.95 -3.91 -17.85
CA ALA A 169 15.35 -3.64 -19.14
C ALA A 169 15.35 -4.88 -20.04
N ASP A 170 14.44 -4.90 -21.00
CA ASP A 170 14.40 -5.93 -22.04
C ASP A 170 15.68 -5.83 -22.89
N ALA A 171 16.11 -6.94 -23.47
CA ALA A 171 17.37 -6.99 -24.23
C ALA A 171 17.37 -5.98 -25.39
N GLY A 172 18.40 -5.12 -25.45
CA GLY A 172 18.52 -4.07 -26.46
C GLY A 172 17.59 -2.87 -26.28
N LEU A 173 16.82 -2.80 -25.20
CA LEU A 173 15.90 -1.71 -24.89
C LEU A 173 16.29 -0.98 -23.59
N ALA A 174 15.71 0.21 -23.40
CA ALA A 174 15.79 0.98 -22.16
C ALA A 174 14.44 0.97 -21.41
N THR A 175 13.64 -0.08 -21.64
CA THR A 175 12.32 -0.27 -21.04
C THR A 175 12.19 -1.71 -20.59
N VAL A 176 11.36 -1.95 -19.57
CA VAL A 176 10.91 -3.29 -19.16
C VAL A 176 9.42 -3.42 -19.41
N GLY A 177 9.02 -4.50 -20.09
CA GLY A 177 7.61 -4.85 -20.26
C GLY A 177 7.02 -5.43 -18.97
N ILE A 178 5.95 -4.83 -18.46
CA ILE A 178 5.21 -5.32 -17.30
C ILE A 178 3.75 -5.54 -17.71
N ASP A 179 3.23 -6.72 -17.41
CA ASP A 179 1.81 -7.05 -17.54
C ASP A 179 1.17 -7.05 -16.15
N LEU A 180 0.03 -6.38 -16.01
CA LEU A 180 -0.75 -6.27 -14.79
C LEU A 180 -2.13 -6.87 -14.99
N ASP A 181 -2.48 -7.83 -14.15
CA ASP A 181 -3.84 -8.35 -13.98
C ASP A 181 -4.43 -7.78 -12.68
N LEU A 182 -5.46 -6.96 -12.84
CA LEU A 182 -6.08 -6.20 -11.76
C LEU A 182 -7.52 -6.64 -11.56
N VAL A 183 -7.91 -6.86 -10.29
CA VAL A 183 -9.26 -7.26 -9.92
C VAL A 183 -9.74 -6.50 -8.69
N ASP A 184 -10.91 -5.89 -8.76
CA ASP A 184 -11.58 -5.32 -7.59
C ASP A 184 -13.09 -5.52 -7.67
N GLU A 185 -13.71 -5.99 -6.59
CA GLU A 185 -15.15 -6.28 -6.54
C GLU A 185 -16.03 -5.04 -6.69
N THR A 186 -15.57 -3.87 -6.22
CA THR A 186 -16.31 -2.59 -6.31
C THR A 186 -15.96 -1.78 -7.56
N GLY A 187 -14.85 -2.12 -8.20
CA GLY A 187 -14.33 -1.53 -9.42
C GLY A 187 -12.95 -0.89 -9.24
N LEU A 188 -12.23 -0.76 -10.34
CA LEU A 188 -10.92 -0.12 -10.39
C LEU A 188 -11.07 1.36 -10.74
N SER A 189 -10.50 2.23 -9.90
CA SER A 189 -10.53 3.68 -10.12
C SER A 189 -9.47 4.13 -11.11
N HIS A 190 -8.22 3.91 -10.74
CA HIS A 190 -7.02 4.30 -11.49
C HIS A 190 -5.83 3.50 -10.97
N VAL A 191 -4.71 3.63 -11.68
CA VAL A 191 -3.43 3.04 -11.33
C VAL A 191 -2.40 4.15 -11.40
N GLU A 192 -1.55 4.24 -10.38
CA GLU A 192 -0.42 5.15 -10.31
C GLU A 192 0.88 4.38 -10.39
N ILE A 193 1.85 4.92 -11.13
CA ILE A 193 3.19 4.35 -11.23
C ILE A 193 4.20 5.47 -11.04
N THR A 194 4.95 5.40 -9.97
CA THR A 194 5.93 6.41 -9.61
C THR A 194 7.25 5.78 -9.21
N ASP A 195 8.35 6.52 -9.26
CA ASP A 195 9.61 6.08 -8.67
C ASP A 195 10.13 7.00 -7.56
N SER A 196 11.17 6.52 -6.87
CA SER A 196 11.82 7.27 -5.78
C SER A 196 12.51 8.56 -6.25
N GLU A 197 12.70 8.75 -7.55
CA GLU A 197 13.24 9.99 -8.13
C GLU A 197 12.13 11.01 -8.40
N GLY A 198 10.87 10.68 -8.12
CA GLY A 198 9.72 11.54 -8.31
C GLY A 198 9.20 11.57 -9.75
N ARG A 199 9.59 10.61 -10.60
CA ARG A 199 9.04 10.46 -11.95
C ARG A 199 7.71 9.74 -11.87
N ASP A 200 6.76 10.19 -12.67
CA ASP A 200 5.41 9.63 -12.78
C ASP A 200 5.20 9.03 -14.18
N TYR A 201 4.89 7.75 -14.21
CA TYR A 201 4.69 6.93 -15.40
C TYR A 201 3.21 6.60 -15.64
N SER A 202 2.29 7.10 -14.80
CA SER A 202 0.86 6.79 -14.86
C SER A 202 0.24 7.17 -16.21
N ALA A 203 0.79 8.18 -16.90
CA ALA A 203 0.37 8.59 -18.23
C ALA A 203 0.66 7.54 -19.34
N LEU A 204 1.52 6.55 -19.07
CA LEU A 204 1.80 5.45 -20.00
C LEU A 204 0.67 4.41 -20.03
N LEU A 205 -0.19 4.42 -19.01
CA LEU A 205 -1.25 3.42 -18.89
C LEU A 205 -2.41 3.71 -19.84
N PRO A 206 -2.95 2.68 -20.51
CA PRO A 206 -4.20 2.83 -21.23
C PRO A 206 -5.34 3.13 -20.23
N PRO A 207 -6.39 3.84 -20.66
CA PRO A 207 -7.53 4.10 -19.79
C PRO A 207 -8.24 2.78 -19.46
N LEU A 208 -8.79 2.69 -18.24
CA LEU A 208 -9.54 1.52 -17.76
C LEU A 208 -10.94 1.45 -18.41
N THR A 209 -10.98 1.09 -19.70
CA THR A 209 -12.22 1.10 -20.52
C THR A 209 -12.75 -0.29 -20.86
N GLY A 210 -12.35 -1.31 -20.10
CA GLY A 210 -12.74 -2.69 -20.37
C GLY A 210 -14.25 -2.97 -20.19
N PRO A 211 -14.71 -4.11 -20.74
CA PRO A 211 -15.91 -4.85 -20.40
C PRO A 211 -16.46 -4.61 -19.02
N ASP A 212 -15.49 -4.85 -18.13
CA ASP A 212 -15.62 -4.97 -16.72
C ASP A 212 -14.84 -3.91 -15.98
N PRO A 213 -15.48 -2.94 -15.31
CA PRO A 213 -14.75 -2.02 -14.47
C PRO A 213 -14.11 -2.71 -13.26
N ARG A 214 -14.44 -3.99 -12.98
CA ARG A 214 -13.79 -4.80 -11.93
C ARG A 214 -12.49 -5.44 -12.38
N LEU A 215 -12.25 -5.55 -13.69
CA LEU A 215 -11.12 -6.30 -14.25
C LEU A 215 -10.35 -5.42 -15.23
N ALA A 216 -9.04 -5.35 -15.07
CA ALA A 216 -8.19 -4.73 -16.07
C ALA A 216 -6.96 -5.60 -16.32
N GLN A 217 -6.61 -5.75 -17.60
CA GLN A 217 -5.36 -6.32 -18.03
C GLN A 217 -4.59 -5.21 -18.74
N LEU A 218 -3.45 -4.82 -18.18
CA LEU A 218 -2.66 -3.70 -18.66
C LEU A 218 -1.27 -4.21 -19.03
N ALA A 219 -0.80 -3.85 -20.22
CA ALA A 219 0.59 -4.05 -20.61
C ALA A 219 1.25 -2.67 -20.71
N LEU A 220 2.41 -2.51 -20.10
CA LEU A 220 3.14 -1.25 -20.10
C LEU A 220 4.64 -1.47 -20.26
N ALA A 221 5.30 -0.50 -20.91
CA ALA A 221 6.75 -0.46 -21.04
C ALA A 221 7.28 0.62 -20.09
N VAL A 222 7.82 0.21 -18.94
CA VAL A 222 8.36 1.15 -17.94
C VAL A 222 9.79 1.52 -18.32
N PRO A 223 10.13 2.81 -18.48
CA PRO A 223 11.50 3.24 -18.70
C PRO A 223 12.43 2.84 -17.55
N VAL A 224 13.59 2.26 -17.90
CA VAL A 224 14.62 1.88 -16.94
C VAL A 224 15.84 2.77 -17.16
N TYR A 225 16.40 3.28 -16.08
CA TYR A 225 17.58 4.15 -16.11
C TYR A 225 18.77 3.49 -15.42
N PRO A 226 20.02 3.76 -15.85
CA PRO A 226 21.22 3.16 -15.28
C PRO A 226 21.61 3.77 -13.92
N GLN A 227 20.71 3.71 -12.96
CA GLN A 227 20.91 4.13 -11.57
C GLN A 227 20.05 3.26 -10.64
N ALA A 228 20.37 3.24 -9.35
CA ALA A 228 19.56 2.54 -8.36
C ALA A 228 18.35 3.38 -7.94
N TYR A 229 17.15 2.81 -7.95
CA TYR A 229 15.91 3.45 -7.49
C TYR A 229 14.79 2.42 -7.27
N SER A 230 13.71 2.81 -6.60
CA SER A 230 12.52 1.95 -6.45
C SER A 230 11.37 2.45 -7.32
N VAL A 231 10.57 1.52 -7.84
CA VAL A 231 9.32 1.80 -8.57
C VAL A 231 8.15 1.33 -7.72
N GLU A 232 7.13 2.16 -7.54
CA GLU A 232 5.87 1.83 -6.85
C GLU A 232 4.74 1.78 -7.90
N ILE A 233 4.03 0.64 -7.97
CA ILE A 233 2.79 0.49 -8.73
C ILE A 233 1.63 0.42 -7.72
N ALA A 234 0.72 1.37 -7.77
CA ALA A 234 -0.42 1.47 -6.87
C ALA A 234 -1.74 1.35 -7.64
N THR A 235 -2.63 0.45 -7.23
CA THR A 235 -3.97 0.28 -7.80
C THR A 235 -5.03 0.68 -6.79
N PHE A 236 -6.02 1.47 -7.23
CA PHE A 236 -6.99 2.10 -6.34
C PHE A 236 -8.43 1.60 -6.56
N ASP A 237 -9.12 1.42 -5.44
CA ASP A 237 -10.54 1.03 -5.38
C ASP A 237 -11.47 2.17 -5.81
N GLU A 238 -12.53 1.86 -6.56
CA GLU A 238 -13.50 2.86 -7.03
C GLU A 238 -14.39 3.41 -5.91
N ALA A 239 -14.81 2.56 -4.96
CA ALA A 239 -15.69 2.99 -3.89
C ALA A 239 -15.00 3.94 -2.90
N ARG A 240 -13.68 3.79 -2.72
CA ARG A 240 -12.84 4.53 -1.76
C ARG A 240 -11.43 4.83 -2.31
N PRO A 241 -11.29 5.65 -3.37
CA PRO A 241 -10.01 5.87 -4.05
C PRO A 241 -8.92 6.49 -3.17
N GLY A 242 -9.28 7.18 -2.09
CA GLY A 242 -8.31 7.79 -1.16
C GLY A 242 -7.91 6.94 0.04
N LEU A 243 -8.55 5.77 0.24
CA LEU A 243 -8.41 4.99 1.47
C LEU A 243 -7.93 3.55 1.22
N ARG A 244 -8.25 2.98 0.06
CA ARG A 244 -7.92 1.58 -0.25
C ARG A 244 -7.13 1.50 -1.55
N ARG A 245 -5.94 0.95 -1.43
CA ARG A 245 -5.05 0.66 -2.54
C ARG A 245 -4.21 -0.56 -2.26
N THR A 246 -3.80 -1.23 -3.32
CA THR A 246 -2.75 -2.24 -3.27
C THR A 246 -1.51 -1.67 -3.94
N VAL A 247 -0.37 -1.91 -3.31
CA VAL A 247 0.92 -1.37 -3.73
C VAL A 247 1.86 -2.54 -3.98
N LEU A 248 2.59 -2.48 -5.09
CA LEU A 248 3.72 -3.34 -5.40
C LEU A 248 4.96 -2.47 -5.53
N GLY A 249 5.95 -2.71 -4.67
CA GLY A 249 7.27 -2.11 -4.74
C GLY A 249 8.23 -2.99 -5.56
N LEU A 250 8.90 -2.40 -6.54
CA LEU A 250 9.90 -3.02 -7.38
C LEU A 250 11.22 -2.23 -7.27
N GLN A 251 12.34 -2.86 -7.61
CA GLN A 251 13.68 -2.27 -7.48
C GLN A 251 14.39 -2.24 -8.83
N VAL A 252 15.01 -1.12 -9.17
CA VAL A 252 16.03 -1.07 -10.22
C VAL A 252 17.38 -1.03 -9.53
N GLY A 253 18.19 -2.05 -9.77
CA GLY A 253 19.50 -2.19 -9.14
C GLY A 253 20.62 -1.66 -10.03
N LEU A 254 21.65 -1.09 -9.39
CA LEU A 254 22.97 -0.85 -9.99
C LEU A 254 24.03 -1.43 -9.05
N PRO A 255 24.15 -2.78 -8.96
CA PRO A 255 25.18 -3.40 -8.14
C PRO A 255 26.56 -2.95 -8.64
N LEU A 256 27.39 -2.49 -7.70
CA LEU A 256 28.74 -2.01 -8.00
C LEU A 256 29.70 -2.38 -6.88
N ASP A 257 30.90 -2.77 -7.28
CA ASP A 257 32.05 -3.04 -6.44
C ASP A 257 33.16 -2.03 -6.77
N PHE A 258 33.78 -1.47 -5.73
CA PHE A 258 34.82 -0.47 -5.87
C PHE A 258 36.12 -0.96 -5.24
N PHE A 259 37.24 -0.75 -5.91
CA PHE A 259 38.56 -1.16 -5.47
C PHE A 259 39.55 -0.01 -5.56
N VAL A 260 40.44 0.07 -4.57
CA VAL A 260 41.56 1.02 -4.51
C VAL A 260 42.83 0.24 -4.26
N ASP A 261 43.81 0.36 -5.16
CA ASP A 261 45.08 -0.37 -5.16
C ASP A 261 44.92 -1.90 -5.04
N GLY A 262 43.83 -2.41 -5.63
CA GLY A 262 43.47 -3.84 -5.63
C GLY A 262 42.65 -4.29 -4.42
N GLU A 263 42.46 -3.45 -3.40
CA GLU A 263 41.67 -3.77 -2.22
C GLU A 263 40.23 -3.28 -2.35
N PRO A 264 39.22 -4.09 -1.96
CA PRO A 264 37.82 -3.68 -2.02
C PRO A 264 37.53 -2.57 -1.01
N VAL A 265 36.77 -1.57 -1.45
CA VAL A 265 36.33 -0.42 -0.66
C VAL A 265 34.81 -0.33 -0.74
N VAL A 266 34.17 -0.12 0.40
CA VAL A 266 32.72 0.05 0.46
C VAL A 266 32.33 1.33 -0.30
N PRO A 267 31.42 1.26 -1.29
CA PRO A 267 30.96 2.45 -2.00
C PRO A 267 30.48 3.56 -1.06
N GLY A 268 30.78 4.81 -1.42
CA GLY A 268 30.52 6.00 -0.61
C GLY A 268 31.56 6.26 0.50
N SER A 269 32.53 5.35 0.72
CA SER A 269 33.61 5.60 1.67
C SER A 269 34.56 6.70 1.17
N ASN A 270 35.18 7.40 2.12
CA ASN A 270 36.26 8.33 1.79
C ASN A 270 37.51 7.56 1.38
N VAL A 271 38.15 8.01 0.29
CA VAL A 271 39.42 7.46 -0.19
C VAL A 271 40.53 8.43 0.18
N PRO A 272 41.50 8.04 1.02
CA PRO A 272 42.60 8.91 1.39
C PRO A 272 43.55 9.11 0.19
N PHE A 273 43.97 10.35 -0.03
CA PHE A 273 45.02 10.70 -0.98
C PHE A 273 46.22 11.29 -0.26
N GLU A 274 47.40 10.91 -0.73
CA GLU A 274 48.66 11.55 -0.40
C GLU A 274 49.11 12.39 -1.60
N GLU A 275 49.63 13.59 -1.33
CA GLU A 275 50.05 14.51 -2.39
C GLU A 275 51.12 13.85 -3.28
N GLY A 276 50.89 13.85 -4.59
CA GLY A 276 51.82 13.29 -5.57
C GLY A 276 51.81 11.76 -5.69
N VAL A 277 50.96 11.05 -4.93
CA VAL A 277 50.84 9.59 -4.99
C VAL A 277 49.69 9.20 -5.92
N VAL A 278 50.02 8.45 -6.97
CA VAL A 278 49.03 7.85 -7.87
C VAL A 278 48.42 6.62 -7.19
N ARG A 279 47.09 6.52 -7.25
CA ARG A 279 46.29 5.42 -6.69
C ARG A 279 45.57 4.70 -7.83
N SER A 280 45.63 3.38 -7.88
CA SER A 280 44.92 2.61 -8.90
C SER A 280 43.47 2.39 -8.48
N MET A 281 42.52 2.75 -9.33
CA MET A 281 41.08 2.67 -9.06
C MET A 281 40.43 1.69 -10.02
N ARG A 282 39.48 0.89 -9.52
CA ARG A 282 38.66 0.01 -10.34
C ARG A 282 37.23 -0.03 -9.84
N VAL A 283 36.27 0.18 -10.73
CA VAL A 283 34.83 0.06 -10.48
C VAL A 283 34.29 -1.07 -11.35
N GLU A 284 33.68 -2.08 -10.76
CA GLU A 284 32.98 -3.16 -11.45
C GLU A 284 31.48 -2.97 -11.21
N PHE A 285 30.64 -2.99 -12.25
CA PHE A 285 29.20 -2.81 -12.07
C PHE A 285 28.37 -3.55 -13.13
N ALA A 286 27.12 -3.87 -12.78
CA ALA A 286 26.13 -4.39 -13.70
C ALA A 286 24.97 -3.38 -13.87
N SER A 287 24.86 -2.81 -15.06
CA SER A 287 23.83 -1.84 -15.42
C SER A 287 22.47 -2.52 -15.66
N PRO A 288 21.35 -1.90 -15.25
CA PRO A 288 20.01 -2.42 -15.54
C PRO A 288 19.59 -2.22 -17.01
N VAL A 289 20.38 -1.49 -17.80
CA VAL A 289 20.19 -1.26 -19.24
C VAL A 289 21.48 -1.55 -20.00
N ASP A 290 21.37 -1.86 -21.29
CA ASP A 290 22.55 -2.03 -22.14
C ASP A 290 23.25 -0.68 -22.36
N LEU A 291 24.56 -0.65 -22.14
CA LEU A 291 25.41 0.53 -22.30
C LEU A 291 26.42 0.32 -23.43
N ILE A 292 26.97 1.44 -23.91
CA ILE A 292 28.18 1.49 -24.73
C ILE A 292 29.26 2.34 -24.05
N ASP A 293 30.50 2.25 -24.52
CA ASP A 293 31.66 2.93 -23.92
C ASP A 293 31.45 4.44 -23.70
N SER A 294 30.80 5.10 -24.66
CA SER A 294 30.51 6.54 -24.62
C SER A 294 29.48 6.94 -23.57
N ASP A 295 28.70 5.99 -23.05
CA ASP A 295 27.67 6.25 -22.04
C ASP A 295 28.26 6.35 -20.64
N ILE A 296 29.49 5.89 -20.45
CA ILE A 296 30.15 5.76 -19.15
C ILE A 296 31.12 6.92 -18.97
N VAL A 297 30.91 7.71 -17.92
CA VAL A 297 31.79 8.81 -17.55
C VAL A 297 32.16 8.67 -16.08
N ILE A 298 33.43 8.90 -15.78
CA ILE A 298 33.91 9.03 -14.40
C ILE A 298 34.19 10.50 -14.15
N ASP A 299 33.65 11.02 -13.05
CA ASP A 299 33.96 12.34 -12.54
C ASP A 299 34.49 12.23 -11.13
N TYR A 300 35.67 12.82 -10.86
CA TYR A 300 36.27 12.81 -9.54
C TYR A 300 36.76 14.22 -9.20
N ILE A 301 35.99 14.90 -8.34
CA ILE A 301 36.29 16.28 -7.92
C ILE A 301 37.65 16.31 -7.20
N GLY A 302 38.52 17.25 -7.59
CA GLY A 302 39.84 17.43 -6.96
C GLY A 302 40.91 16.41 -7.38
N VAL A 303 40.61 15.54 -8.35
CA VAL A 303 41.48 14.44 -8.77
C VAL A 303 41.66 14.48 -10.29
N ASP A 304 42.90 14.29 -10.74
CA ASP A 304 43.21 14.04 -12.14
C ASP A 304 43.05 12.55 -12.45
N ILE A 305 42.21 12.26 -13.45
CA ILE A 305 41.97 10.91 -13.96
C ILE A 305 42.98 10.63 -15.08
N LEU A 306 43.82 9.62 -14.87
CA LEU A 306 44.87 9.18 -15.78
C LEU A 306 44.57 7.74 -16.24
N ALA A 307 45.05 7.37 -17.42
CA ALA A 307 44.97 6.00 -17.93
C ALA A 307 43.57 5.33 -17.84
N LEU A 308 42.50 6.11 -18.08
CA LEU A 308 41.13 5.59 -18.06
C LEU A 308 40.97 4.49 -19.11
N ASP A 309 40.61 3.31 -18.63
CA ASP A 309 40.28 2.14 -19.43
C ASP A 309 38.91 1.61 -19.04
N LYS A 310 38.15 1.14 -20.04
CA LYS A 310 36.79 0.67 -19.89
C LYS A 310 36.66 -0.64 -20.66
N VAL A 311 36.35 -1.71 -19.94
CA VAL A 311 36.25 -3.05 -20.50
C VAL A 311 34.89 -3.63 -20.13
N GLY A 312 34.11 -4.00 -21.13
CA GLY A 312 32.77 -4.52 -20.90
C GLY A 312 31.94 -4.54 -22.17
N SER A 313 30.73 -5.08 -22.06
CA SER A 313 29.74 -5.05 -23.15
C SER A 313 28.34 -5.26 -22.60
N GLY A 314 27.36 -4.50 -23.11
CA GLY A 314 25.99 -4.62 -22.66
C GLY A 314 25.86 -4.09 -21.23
N ARG A 315 25.66 -4.97 -20.26
CA ARG A 315 25.33 -4.61 -18.87
C ARG A 315 26.52 -4.68 -17.92
N ASP A 316 27.49 -5.55 -18.19
CA ASP A 316 28.61 -5.79 -17.31
C ASP A 316 29.83 -4.96 -17.74
N TRP A 317 30.34 -4.13 -16.82
CA TRP A 317 31.43 -3.20 -17.10
C TRP A 317 32.45 -3.15 -15.97
N ILE A 318 33.71 -2.99 -16.38
CA ILE A 318 34.86 -2.72 -15.53
C ILE A 318 35.47 -1.40 -16.00
N VAL A 319 35.57 -0.44 -15.11
CA VAL A 319 36.23 0.86 -15.36
C VAL A 319 37.45 0.94 -14.47
N SER A 320 38.62 1.08 -15.07
CA SER A 320 39.90 1.18 -14.35
C SER A 320 40.58 2.50 -14.70
N PHE A 321 41.18 3.16 -13.73
CA PHE A 321 41.91 4.41 -13.95
C PHE A 321 42.93 4.66 -12.84
N ASP A 322 43.92 5.48 -13.13
CA ASP A 322 44.87 5.98 -12.16
C ASP A 322 44.41 7.35 -11.67
N ALA A 323 44.32 7.52 -10.35
CA ALA A 323 43.85 8.75 -9.71
C ALA A 323 45.02 9.49 -9.04
N LEU A 324 45.20 10.77 -9.40
CA LEU A 324 46.20 11.64 -8.79
C LEU A 324 45.50 12.88 -8.17
N GLY A 325 45.62 13.06 -6.86
CA GLY A 325 45.06 14.24 -6.19
C GLY A 325 45.73 15.53 -6.67
N ARG A 326 44.93 16.56 -6.97
CA ARG A 326 45.45 17.88 -7.39
C ARG A 326 46.04 18.63 -6.21
N ALA A 327 47.18 19.28 -6.44
CA ALA A 327 47.85 20.04 -5.39
C ALA A 327 46.97 21.20 -4.90
N GLY A 328 46.72 21.26 -3.59
CA GLY A 328 45.92 22.31 -2.96
C GLY A 328 44.41 22.15 -3.06
N GLU A 329 43.92 21.05 -3.64
CA GLU A 329 42.50 20.69 -3.66
C GLU A 329 42.26 19.47 -2.74
N GLU A 330 41.18 19.49 -1.96
CA GLU A 330 40.75 18.28 -1.24
C GLU A 330 39.97 17.38 -2.21
N PRO A 331 40.34 16.10 -2.36
CA PRO A 331 39.57 15.14 -3.14
C PRO A 331 38.13 15.09 -2.63
N GLY A 332 37.20 15.34 -3.54
CA GLY A 332 35.78 15.39 -3.26
C GLY A 332 35.12 14.05 -3.54
N VAL A 333 34.08 14.11 -4.36
CA VAL A 333 33.23 12.96 -4.69
C VAL A 333 33.72 12.30 -5.99
N LEU A 334 33.78 10.97 -6.00
CA LEU A 334 33.87 10.12 -7.18
C LEU A 334 32.45 9.70 -7.59
N ASN A 335 32.04 10.12 -8.78
CA ASN A 335 30.77 9.77 -9.40
C ASN A 335 31.00 8.88 -10.63
N LEU A 336 30.17 7.84 -10.74
CA LEU A 336 29.94 7.11 -11.98
C LEU A 336 28.71 7.71 -12.64
N ILE A 337 28.90 8.31 -13.82
CA ILE A 337 27.83 8.94 -14.59
C ILE A 337 27.51 8.04 -15.79
N LEU A 338 26.30 7.49 -15.82
CA LEU A 338 25.81 6.57 -16.84
C LEU A 338 24.67 7.23 -17.62
N GLN A 339 24.85 7.52 -18.91
CA GLN A 339 23.86 8.23 -19.73
C GLN A 339 23.34 9.54 -19.09
N GLY A 340 24.21 10.23 -18.33
CA GLY A 340 23.86 11.46 -17.60
C GLY A 340 23.29 11.27 -16.20
N HIS A 341 23.07 10.03 -15.75
CA HIS A 341 22.63 9.69 -14.40
C HIS A 341 23.83 9.44 -13.48
N SER A 342 23.93 10.20 -12.38
CA SER A 342 25.09 10.15 -11.48
C SER A 342 24.85 9.21 -10.30
N THR A 343 25.80 8.30 -10.06
CA THR A 343 25.86 7.41 -8.90
C THR A 343 27.14 7.69 -8.10
N LEU A 344 26.99 7.91 -6.80
CA LEU A 344 28.11 8.07 -5.88
C LEU A 344 28.89 6.75 -5.74
N VAL A 345 30.18 6.76 -6.08
CA VAL A 345 31.07 5.59 -5.91
C VAL A 345 31.94 5.76 -4.66
N ALA A 346 32.50 6.95 -4.43
CA ALA A 346 33.38 7.22 -3.29
C ALA A 346 33.43 8.71 -2.93
N GLY A 347 33.92 9.05 -1.74
CA GLY A 347 34.16 10.43 -1.33
C GLY A 347 32.88 11.17 -0.94
N GLY A 348 32.61 11.24 0.34
CA GLY A 348 31.51 11.98 0.95
C GLY A 348 31.92 12.37 2.36
N GLY A 349 31.98 13.67 2.64
CA GLY A 349 32.33 14.19 3.96
C GLY A 349 31.52 13.52 5.07
N GLN A 350 32.14 13.34 6.25
CA GLN A 350 31.56 12.68 7.42
C GLN A 350 30.06 12.96 7.60
N GLY A 351 29.27 11.92 7.38
CA GLY A 351 27.85 11.76 7.71
C GLY A 351 27.57 10.27 7.86
N PRO A 352 26.63 9.85 8.73
CA PRO A 352 26.64 8.54 9.36
C PRO A 352 26.24 7.46 8.36
N GLY A 353 27.09 6.42 8.26
CA GLY A 353 26.76 5.07 7.81
C GLY A 353 25.99 4.94 6.49
N THR A 354 26.59 4.26 5.53
CA THR A 354 25.90 3.56 4.43
C THR A 354 24.98 2.42 4.92
N GLY A 355 24.57 2.43 6.19
CA GLY A 355 23.41 1.67 6.62
C GLY A 355 22.18 2.27 5.92
N ALA A 356 21.34 1.41 5.35
CA ALA A 356 20.02 1.82 4.87
C ALA A 356 19.38 2.74 5.91
N LEU A 357 18.79 3.85 5.46
CA LEU A 357 18.11 4.79 6.34
C LEU A 357 17.14 4.00 7.22
N LYS A 358 17.24 4.14 8.54
CA LYS A 358 16.36 3.43 9.49
C LYS A 358 15.88 4.38 10.58
N VAL A 359 14.61 4.22 10.95
CA VAL A 359 14.10 4.80 12.19
C VAL A 359 14.39 3.79 13.31
N LEU A 360 15.32 4.13 14.20
CA LEU A 360 15.74 3.25 15.29
C LEU A 360 14.76 3.31 16.46
N ARG A 361 14.33 4.54 16.81
CA ARG A 361 13.45 4.77 17.96
C ARG A 361 12.66 6.05 17.77
N HIS A 362 11.45 6.09 18.31
CA HIS A 362 10.65 7.29 18.40
C HIS A 362 9.90 7.36 19.72
N VAL A 363 9.77 8.56 20.28
CA VAL A 363 9.02 8.80 21.51
C VAL A 363 8.30 10.14 21.45
N VAL A 364 7.07 10.18 21.94
CA VAL A 364 6.32 11.43 22.12
C VAL A 364 6.51 11.93 23.55
N PHE A 365 6.82 13.22 23.70
CA PHE A 365 6.92 13.87 25.01
C PHE A 365 6.39 15.32 24.98
N PRO A 366 5.52 15.71 25.94
CA PRO A 366 4.85 14.85 26.91
C PRO A 366 3.83 13.91 26.25
N ASN A 367 3.58 12.75 26.87
CA ASN A 367 2.52 11.82 26.48
C ASN A 367 2.05 11.07 27.74
N PRO A 368 0.81 11.28 28.24
CA PRO A 368 -0.26 12.09 27.65
C PRO A 368 0.07 13.58 27.52
N MET A 369 -0.49 14.23 26.50
CA MET A 369 -0.32 15.66 26.22
C MET A 369 -1.60 16.45 26.50
N GLN A 370 -1.44 17.70 26.96
CA GLN A 370 -2.54 18.66 27.19
C GLN A 370 -2.67 19.72 26.07
N GLY A 371 -1.67 19.86 25.20
CA GLY A 371 -1.63 20.92 24.19
C GLY A 371 -0.63 20.62 23.08
N GLU A 372 0.63 20.98 23.30
CA GLU A 372 1.72 20.66 22.37
C GLU A 372 2.53 19.45 22.85
N ALA A 373 3.03 18.66 21.91
CA ALA A 373 3.94 17.56 22.14
C ALA A 373 5.05 17.54 21.09
N ARG A 374 6.16 16.90 21.43
CA ARG A 374 7.28 16.69 20.52
C ARG A 374 7.49 15.22 20.28
N VAL A 375 7.66 14.84 19.03
CA VAL A 375 8.06 13.50 18.64
C VAL A 375 9.56 13.52 18.41
N VAL A 376 10.32 12.92 19.32
CA VAL A 376 11.77 12.76 19.21
C VAL A 376 12.04 11.45 18.49
N VAL A 377 12.79 11.50 17.40
CA VAL A 377 13.09 10.36 16.55
C VAL A 377 14.60 10.21 16.41
N GLU A 378 15.07 9.00 16.65
CA GLU A 378 16.46 8.58 16.50
C GLU A 378 16.57 7.78 15.20
N VAL A 379 17.49 8.20 14.34
CA VAL A 379 17.63 7.64 12.98
C VAL A 379 19.07 7.22 12.71
N GLU A 380 19.23 6.13 11.98
CA GLU A 380 20.50 5.72 11.38
C GLU A 380 20.52 6.26 9.95
N GLY A 381 21.49 7.12 9.63
CA GLY A 381 21.60 7.81 8.34
C GLY A 381 21.23 9.30 8.41
N THR A 382 21.33 9.97 7.27
CA THR A 382 21.00 11.40 7.11
C THR A 382 19.56 11.57 6.65
N VAL A 383 18.83 12.52 7.25
CA VAL A 383 17.43 12.84 6.89
C VAL A 383 17.35 14.24 6.28
N ASP A 384 16.79 14.32 5.08
CA ASP A 384 16.50 15.56 4.36
C ASP A 384 15.04 16.00 4.57
N ARG A 385 14.13 15.03 4.65
CA ARG A 385 12.70 15.26 4.85
C ARG A 385 12.14 14.29 5.86
N ALA A 386 11.24 14.77 6.72
CA ALA A 386 10.48 13.94 7.64
C ALA A 386 8.99 14.31 7.58
N ARG A 387 8.13 13.30 7.68
CA ARG A 387 6.67 13.47 7.74
C ARG A 387 6.14 12.79 9.00
N LEU A 388 5.41 13.54 9.82
CA LEU A 388 4.62 13.00 10.91
C LEU A 388 3.17 12.89 10.43
N SER A 389 2.63 11.67 10.39
CA SER A 389 1.20 11.43 10.14
C SER A 389 0.54 10.92 11.41
N VAL A 390 -0.61 11.48 11.76
CA VAL A 390 -1.43 11.12 12.92
C VAL A 390 -2.76 10.58 12.44
N TYR A 391 -3.17 9.46 13.01
CA TYR A 391 -4.34 8.69 12.63
C TYR A 391 -5.29 8.52 13.82
N ASP A 392 -6.59 8.55 13.55
CA ASP A 392 -7.59 8.14 14.55
C ASP A 392 -7.59 6.61 14.77
N LEU A 393 -8.44 6.13 15.68
CA LEU A 393 -8.57 4.70 15.96
C LEU A 393 -9.16 3.89 14.80
N ALA A 394 -9.81 4.55 13.83
CA ALA A 394 -10.34 3.93 12.61
C ALA A 394 -9.28 3.88 11.48
N GLY A 395 -8.10 4.49 11.68
CA GLY A 395 -7.01 4.52 10.72
C GLY A 395 -7.08 5.68 9.73
N ASN A 396 -7.99 6.65 9.92
CA ASN A 396 -8.03 7.84 9.07
C ASN A 396 -6.91 8.79 9.46
N GLU A 397 -6.14 9.29 8.50
CA GLU A 397 -5.14 10.33 8.75
C GLU A 397 -5.84 11.66 9.07
N VAL A 398 -5.81 12.05 10.34
CA VAL A 398 -6.45 13.28 10.85
C VAL A 398 -5.51 14.48 10.81
N SER A 399 -4.20 14.25 10.86
CA SER A 399 -3.20 15.32 10.79
C SER A 399 -1.95 14.82 10.09
N SER A 400 -1.31 15.69 9.32
CA SER A 400 0.01 15.40 8.78
C SER A 400 0.81 16.65 8.56
N ARG A 401 2.11 16.56 8.86
CA ARG A 401 3.02 17.69 8.78
C ARG A 401 4.38 17.24 8.26
N GLU A 402 4.90 17.99 7.31
CA GLU A 402 6.25 17.82 6.78
C GLU A 402 7.24 18.73 7.50
N TYR A 403 8.45 18.22 7.64
CA TYR A 403 9.59 18.87 8.28
C TYR A 403 10.79 18.72 7.38
N ARG A 404 11.62 19.77 7.34
CA ARG A 404 12.92 19.79 6.67
C ARG A 404 14.00 19.97 7.74
N PRO A 405 14.36 18.90 8.46
CA PRO A 405 15.42 18.99 9.45
C PRO A 405 16.74 19.31 8.74
N THR A 406 17.60 20.10 9.39
CA THR A 406 19.01 20.17 8.98
C THR A 406 19.60 18.77 9.13
N PRO A 407 20.46 18.27 8.22
CA PRO A 407 21.05 16.93 8.28
C PRO A 407 21.55 16.54 9.68
N VAL A 408 20.81 15.68 10.38
CA VAL A 408 21.10 15.22 11.75
C VAL A 408 20.63 13.78 11.97
N THR A 409 21.25 13.10 12.93
CA THR A 409 20.89 11.73 13.36
C THR A 409 19.77 11.66 14.40
N ALA A 410 19.24 12.82 14.82
CA ALA A 410 18.10 12.91 15.72
C ALA A 410 17.20 14.08 15.33
N ILE A 411 15.94 13.80 15.00
CA ILE A 411 14.96 14.80 14.56
C ILE A 411 13.88 14.99 15.61
N VAL A 412 13.43 16.24 15.77
CA VAL A 412 12.34 16.60 16.69
C VAL A 412 11.20 17.19 15.87
N LEU A 413 10.03 16.58 15.96
CA LEU A 413 8.84 16.96 15.19
C LEU A 413 7.78 17.53 16.13
N ASP A 414 7.37 18.77 15.91
CA ASP A 414 6.42 19.49 16.77
C ASP A 414 4.96 19.20 16.40
N PHE A 415 4.18 18.71 17.36
CA PHE A 415 2.77 18.39 17.19
C PHE A 415 1.89 19.22 18.12
N ASP A 416 0.91 19.92 17.56
CA ASP A 416 0.05 20.88 18.25
C ASP A 416 -1.39 20.37 18.49
N ALA A 417 -1.62 19.07 18.29
CA ALA A 417 -2.94 18.44 18.44
C ALA A 417 -4.04 19.07 17.57
N ARG A 418 -3.68 19.57 16.38
CA ARG A 418 -4.65 20.05 15.38
C ARG A 418 -4.72 19.13 14.17
N ASP A 419 -5.91 19.06 13.59
CA ASP A 419 -6.16 18.36 12.33
C ASP A 419 -5.70 19.19 11.12
N ARG A 420 -5.88 18.66 9.91
CA ARG A 420 -5.50 19.37 8.67
C ARG A 420 -6.30 20.66 8.42
N GLY A 421 -7.49 20.79 8.99
CA GLY A 421 -8.32 22.01 8.93
C GLY A 421 -7.89 23.06 9.94
N GLY A 422 -6.97 22.73 10.86
CA GLY A 422 -6.56 23.58 11.97
C GLY A 422 -7.48 23.46 13.19
N ASP A 423 -8.48 22.58 13.15
CA ASP A 423 -9.37 22.31 14.26
C ASP A 423 -8.67 21.44 15.31
N GLU A 424 -9.07 21.61 16.56
CA GLU A 424 -8.48 20.83 17.64
C GLU A 424 -8.96 19.37 17.60
N LEU A 425 -8.01 18.45 17.68
CA LEU A 425 -8.32 17.03 17.87
C LEU A 425 -8.97 16.83 19.24
N ALA A 426 -9.92 15.89 19.32
CA ALA A 426 -10.62 15.55 20.55
C ALA A 426 -9.71 14.85 21.59
N ASN A 427 -10.15 14.82 22.85
CA ASN A 427 -9.51 13.98 23.87
C ASN A 427 -9.61 12.51 23.47
N GLY A 428 -8.49 11.79 23.52
CA GLY A 428 -8.46 10.39 23.10
C GLY A 428 -7.07 9.87 22.75
N THR A 429 -7.04 8.62 22.30
CA THR A 429 -5.82 7.95 21.82
C THR A 429 -5.79 8.01 20.30
N TYR A 430 -4.66 8.43 19.77
CA TYR A 430 -4.36 8.46 18.34
C TYR A 430 -3.12 7.62 18.05
N PHE A 431 -2.99 7.17 16.82
CA PHE A 431 -1.79 6.52 16.31
C PHE A 431 -0.95 7.52 15.52
N TYR A 432 0.36 7.34 15.49
CA TYR A 432 1.20 8.15 14.61
C TYR A 432 2.28 7.30 13.94
N ARG A 433 2.70 7.74 12.76
CA ARG A 433 3.81 7.16 12.01
C ARG A 433 4.73 8.26 11.52
N ILE A 434 6.03 7.98 11.55
CA ILE A 434 7.05 8.86 11.00
C ILE A 434 7.54 8.23 9.69
N SER A 435 7.62 9.01 8.64
CA SER A 435 8.36 8.66 7.42
C SER A 435 9.54 9.62 7.29
N VAL A 436 10.72 9.09 7.00
CA VAL A 436 11.93 9.88 6.76
C VAL A 436 12.48 9.55 5.38
N GLU A 437 13.07 10.54 4.75
CA GLU A 437 13.74 10.43 3.47
C GLU A 437 15.11 11.11 3.57
N GLY A 438 16.09 10.54 2.90
CA GLY A 438 17.41 11.13 2.79
C GLY A 438 18.22 10.49 1.65
N PRO A 439 19.53 10.78 1.58
CA PRO A 439 20.37 10.37 0.46
C PRO A 439 20.49 8.83 0.32
N ALA A 440 20.29 8.10 1.42
CA ALA A 440 20.36 6.63 1.48
C ALA A 440 18.99 5.94 1.30
N GLY A 441 17.96 6.65 0.85
CA GLY A 441 16.60 6.13 0.61
C GLY A 441 15.56 6.64 1.60
N SER A 442 14.48 5.88 1.79
CA SER A 442 13.39 6.21 2.70
C SER A 442 13.21 5.15 3.78
N ALA A 443 12.71 5.57 4.95
CA ALA A 443 12.42 4.68 6.06
C ALA A 443 11.12 5.09 6.75
N ARG A 444 10.43 4.11 7.34
CA ARG A 444 9.21 4.35 8.10
C ARG A 444 9.35 3.75 9.49
N SER A 445 8.77 4.43 10.47
CA SER A 445 8.66 3.91 11.83
C SER A 445 7.55 2.87 11.94
N ASP A 446 7.63 2.05 12.98
CA ASP A 446 6.46 1.37 13.52
C ASP A 446 5.39 2.38 13.98
N MET A 447 4.19 1.87 14.26
CA MET A 447 3.09 2.72 14.73
C MET A 447 3.28 3.10 16.21
N GLY A 448 3.42 4.40 16.47
CA GLY A 448 3.43 4.94 17.83
C GLY A 448 2.02 5.33 18.30
N ARG A 449 1.89 5.64 19.60
CA ARG A 449 0.64 6.10 20.21
C ARG A 449 0.82 7.47 20.85
N ILE A 450 -0.14 8.35 20.67
CA ILE A 450 -0.22 9.65 21.33
C ILE A 450 -1.58 9.77 22.02
N VAL A 451 -1.57 10.25 23.26
CA VAL A 451 -2.78 10.39 24.09
C VAL A 451 -2.99 11.86 24.36
N ILE A 452 -4.11 12.39 23.89
CA ILE A 452 -4.53 13.78 24.13
C ILE A 452 -5.49 13.76 25.32
N MET A 453 -5.11 14.42 26.40
CA MET A 453 -5.94 14.62 27.59
C MET A 453 -5.84 16.09 28.03
N ARG A 454 -6.82 16.89 27.61
CA ARG A 454 -7.00 18.28 28.04
C ARG A 454 -7.72 18.37 29.38
#